data_AF-A0A1F2UC41-F1
#
_entry.id   AF-A0A1F2UC41-F1
#
_cell.length_a   1.000
_cell.length_b   1.000
_cell.length_c   1.000
_cell.angle_alpha   90.00
_cell.angle_beta   90.00
_cell.angle_gamma   90.00
#
_symmetry.space_group_name_H-M   'P 1'
#
loop_
_entity.id
_entity.type
_entity.pdbx_description
1 polymer ?
#
loop_
_entity_poly.entity_id
_entity_poly.type
_entity_poly.pdbx_seq_one_letter_code
_entity_poly.pdbx_strand_id
1 'polypeptide(L)' 'MFRDPIVEEVRAIREAFAKEHGYDIKSIVQALQQEEARSGRRVLSLQPKRMKKQRERKAG' A
#
# COMPACT_ATOMS: atom_id res chain seq x y z
N MET A 1 -2.32 -22.99 14.40
CA MET A 1 -2.35 -21.63 13.82
C MET A 1 -1.65 -20.72 14.81
N PHE A 2 -0.47 -20.20 14.49
CA PHE A 2 0.27 -19.31 15.38
C PHE A 2 -0.39 -17.93 15.35
N ARG A 3 -0.80 -17.41 16.51
CA ARG A 3 -1.28 -16.03 16.65
C ARG A 3 -0.09 -15.16 16.97
N ASP A 4 0.29 -14.33 16.02
CA ASP A 4 1.39 -13.38 16.19
C ASP A 4 0.82 -12.10 16.85
N PRO A 5 1.31 -11.70 18.04
CA PRO A 5 0.80 -10.53 18.75
C PRO A 5 0.95 -9.23 17.94
N ILE A 6 1.99 -9.10 17.10
CA ILE A 6 2.20 -7.91 16.25
C ILE A 6 1.11 -7.84 15.17
N VAL A 7 0.76 -9.00 14.60
CA VAL A 7 -0.27 -9.06 13.57
C VAL A 7 -1.65 -8.69 14.14
N GLU A 8 -1.96 -9.15 15.35
CA GLU A 8 -3.24 -8.82 16.00
C GLU A 8 -3.34 -7.32 16.34
N GLU A 9 -2.25 -6.69 16.80
CA GLU A 9 -2.21 -5.24 17.01
C GLU A 9 -2.44 -4.47 15.71
N VAL A 10 -1.72 -4.82 14.64
CA VAL A 10 -1.88 -4.18 13.32
C VAL A 10 -3.31 -4.35 12.80
N ARG A 11 -3.94 -5.51 13.01
CA ARG A 11 -5.35 -5.74 12.65
C ARG A 11 -6.30 -4.86 13.45
N ALA A 12 -6.10 -4.76 14.76
CA ALA A 12 -6.94 -3.93 15.63
C ALA A 12 -6.88 -2.45 15.22
N ILE A 13 -5.68 -1.93 14.90
CA ILE A 13 -5.49 -0.55 14.42
C ILE A 13 -6.20 -0.35 13.08
N ARG A 14 -6.04 -1.29 12.13
CA ARG A 14 -6.70 -1.22 10.81
C ARG A 14 -8.22 -1.25 10.93
N GLU A 15 -8.76 -2.05 11.83
CA GLU A 15 -10.20 -2.17 12.06
C GLU A 15 -10.77 -0.86 12.65
N ALA A 16 -10.10 -0.28 13.64
CA ALA A 16 -10.48 1.00 14.22
C ALA A 16 -10.48 2.11 13.14
N PHE A 17 -9.42 2.18 12.34
CA PHE A 17 -9.31 3.15 11.26
C PHE A 17 -10.38 2.96 10.17
N ALA A 18 -10.66 1.71 9.79
CA ALA A 18 -11.72 1.42 8.84
C ALA A 18 -13.09 1.86 9.35
N LYS A 19 -13.38 1.61 10.65
CA LYS A 19 -14.62 2.02 11.29
C LYS A 19 -14.79 3.55 11.32
N GLU A 20 -13.73 4.30 11.61
CA GLU A 20 -13.73 5.77 11.58
C GLU A 20 -14.08 6.33 10.20
N HIS A 21 -13.70 5.63 9.13
CA HIS A 21 -14.01 5.97 7.75
C HIS A 21 -15.25 5.26 7.19
N GLY A 22 -16.07 4.64 8.04
CA GLY A 22 -17.30 3.96 7.63
C GLY A 22 -17.07 2.78 6.68
N TYR A 23 -15.90 2.16 6.74
CA TYR A 23 -15.42 1.10 5.84
C TYR A 23 -15.42 1.49 4.35
N ASP A 24 -15.47 2.78 4.04
CA ASP A 24 -15.33 3.27 2.67
C ASP A 24 -13.86 3.37 2.28
N ILE A 25 -13.46 2.51 1.35
CA ILE A 25 -12.10 2.45 0.81
C ILE A 25 -11.68 3.80 0.23
N LYS A 26 -12.59 4.54 -0.41
CA LYS A 26 -12.25 5.84 -1.01
C LYS A 26 -11.91 6.86 0.08
N SER A 27 -12.74 6.94 1.12
CA SER A 27 -12.52 7.80 2.28
C SER A 27 -11.20 7.49 2.99
N ILE A 28 -10.89 6.20 3.18
CA ILE A 28 -9.61 5.74 3.76
C ILE A 28 -8.42 6.21 2.93
N VAL A 29 -8.44 5.99 1.61
CA VAL A 29 -7.35 6.39 0.71
C VAL A 29 -7.17 7.90 0.72
N GLN A 30 -8.26 8.66 0.69
CA GLN A 30 -8.21 10.12 0.72
C GLN A 30 -7.60 10.64 2.02
N ALA A 31 -7.95 10.05 3.17
CA ALA A 31 -7.38 10.43 4.46
C ALA A 31 -5.86 10.21 4.51
N LEU A 32 -5.39 9.05 4.02
CA LEU A 32 -3.96 8.74 3.96
C LEU A 32 -3.20 9.67 3.01
N GLN A 33 -3.77 10.02 1.86
CA GLN A 33 -3.17 10.98 0.93
C GLN A 33 -3.05 12.39 1.55
N GLN A 34 -4.05 12.82 2.32
CA GLN A 34 -4.00 14.10 3.04
C GLN A 34 -2.95 14.10 4.15
N GLU A 35 -2.77 12.98 4.85
CA GLU A 35 -1.70 12.82 5.82
C GLU A 35 -0.32 12.84 5.16
N GLU A 36 -0.16 12.14 4.03
CA GLU A 36 1.08 12.14 3.24
C GLU A 36 1.44 13.56 2.78
N ALA A 37 0.47 14.31 2.27
CA ALA A 37 0.66 15.70 1.85
C ALA A 37 1.08 16.62 3.03
N ARG A 38 0.56 16.37 4.24
CA ARG A 38 0.92 17.13 5.45
C ARG A 38 2.27 16.73 6.04
N SER A 39 2.79 15.54 5.73
CA SER A 39 4.05 15.01 6.29
C SER A 39 5.29 15.82 5.89
N GLY A 40 5.19 16.70 4.89
CA GLY A 40 6.30 17.50 4.35
C GLY A 40 7.35 16.66 3.61
N ARG A 41 7.14 15.35 3.46
CA ARG A 41 8.03 14.46 2.72
C ARG A 41 7.84 14.68 1.22
N ARG A 42 8.94 14.57 0.48
CA ARG A 42 8.90 14.67 -0.99
C ARG A 42 8.31 13.40 -1.58
N VAL A 43 7.12 13.52 -2.18
CA VAL A 43 6.53 12.46 -3.02
C VAL A 43 7.29 12.40 -4.34
N LEU A 44 7.80 11.22 -4.70
CA LEU A 44 8.55 10.99 -5.95
C LEU A 44 7.74 10.08 -6.88
N SER A 45 7.40 10.59 -8.07
CA SER A 45 6.86 9.76 -9.15
C SER A 45 8.01 9.20 -9.98
N LEU A 46 8.34 7.93 -9.78
CA LEU A 46 9.42 7.25 -10.49
C LEU A 46 8.90 6.67 -11.82
N GLN A 47 9.69 6.82 -12.88
CA GLN A 47 9.37 6.21 -14.16
C GLN A 47 9.38 4.68 -14.06
N PRO A 48 8.46 3.96 -14.74
CA PRO A 48 8.45 2.51 -14.74
C PRO A 48 9.79 1.92 -15.20
N LYS A 49 10.24 0.84 -14.55
CA LYS A 49 11.46 0.14 -14.95
C LYS A 49 11.27 -0.47 -16.34
N ARG A 50 12.13 -0.12 -17.30
CA ARG A 50 12.14 -0.75 -18.63
C ARG A 50 12.44 -2.24 -18.51
N MET A 51 11.47 -3.08 -18.87
CA MET A 51 11.70 -4.53 -18.97
C MET A 51 12.58 -4.80 -20.20
N LYS A 52 13.69 -5.52 -20.01
CA LYS A 52 14.48 -6.04 -21.15
C LYS A 52 13.63 -7.12 -21.82
N LYS A 53 13.40 -7.03 -23.13
CA LYS A 53 12.74 -8.10 -23.90
C LYS A 53 13.47 -9.41 -23.62
N GLN A 54 12.75 -10.44 -23.17
CA GLN A 54 13.33 -11.77 -23.05
C GLN A 54 13.84 -12.17 -24.44
N ARG A 55 15.10 -12.61 -24.52
CA ARG A 55 15.64 -13.19 -25.74
C ARG A 55 14.79 -14.41 -26.08
N GLU A 56 14.17 -14.40 -27.26
CA GLU A 56 13.47 -15.55 -27.81
C GLU A 56 14.43 -16.74 -27.78
N ARG A 57 14.08 -17.77 -27.00
CA ARG A 57 14.81 -19.04 -27.05
C ARG A 57 14.50 -19.64 -28.42
N LYS A 58 15.46 -19.57 -29.35
CA LYS A 58 15.36 -20.34 -30.60
C LYS A 58 15.34 -21.82 -30.21
N ALA A 59 14.25 -22.50 -30.55
CA ALA A 59 14.21 -23.95 -30.53
C ALA A 59 15.19 -24.46 -31.60
N GLY A 60 16.13 -25.31 -31.18
CA GLY A 60 16.99 -26.09 -32.07
C GLY A 60 16.36 -27.43 -32.38
#